data_AF-A0A7S2QZD9-F1
#
_entry.id   AF-A0A7S2QZD9-F1
#
_cell.length_a   1.000
_cell.length_b   1.000
_cell.length_c   1.000
_cell.angle_alpha   90.00
_cell.angle_beta   90.00
_cell.angle_gamma   90.00
#
_symmetry.space_group_name_H-M   'P 1'
#
loop_
_entity.id
_entity.type
_entity.pdbx_description
1 polymer ?
#
loop_
_entity_poly.entity_id
_entity_poly.type
_entity_poly.pdbx_seq_one_letter_code
_entity_poly.pdbx_strand_id
1 'polypeptide(L)'
;AAEMRVRERAIAALALLCACFTVAHARETFVEEVLLQRLPDDVVVAVFTFTQTAPTDARHYTVMSKPLASVLAHSSAHELELSFGRGRWNARRWGTSPVVAKPVGAEVWGTFPNGATDDVNKAWTNATTMLGGIFCASLSALSTSTAVTTPALAFHPWNGDAKA
;
A
#
# COMPACT_ATOMS: atom_id res chain seq x y z
N ALA A 1 -2.60 -42.30 -37.29
CA ALA A 1 -1.26 -42.02 -36.72
C ALA A 1 -0.90 -40.52 -36.68
N ALA A 2 -1.25 -39.73 -37.71
CA ALA A 2 -0.97 -38.28 -37.74
C ALA A 2 -1.85 -37.47 -36.75
N GLU A 3 -3.16 -37.76 -36.69
CA GLU A 3 -4.09 -37.06 -35.78
C GLU A 3 -3.78 -37.23 -34.30
N MET A 4 -3.23 -38.40 -33.92
CA MET A 4 -2.81 -38.70 -32.55
C MET A 4 -1.62 -37.82 -32.13
N ARG A 5 -0.64 -37.62 -33.04
CA ARG A 5 0.50 -36.72 -32.81
C ARG A 5 0.12 -35.24 -32.75
N VAL A 6 -0.94 -34.83 -33.47
CA VAL A 6 -1.46 -33.46 -33.41
C VAL A 6 -2.16 -33.19 -32.08
N ARG A 7 -2.96 -34.17 -31.58
CA ARG A 7 -3.59 -34.09 -30.26
C ARG A 7 -2.57 -34.04 -29.12
N GLU A 8 -1.54 -34.88 -29.15
CA GLU A 8 -0.47 -34.86 -28.14
C GLU A 8 0.27 -33.51 -28.10
N ARG A 9 0.58 -32.93 -29.26
CA ARG A 9 1.20 -31.60 -29.36
C ARG A 9 0.28 -30.48 -28.88
N ALA A 10 -1.02 -30.55 -29.17
CA ALA A 10 -2.00 -29.58 -28.70
C ALA A 10 -2.19 -29.64 -27.18
N ILE A 11 -2.23 -30.84 -26.59
CA ILE A 11 -2.31 -31.04 -25.13
C ILE A 11 -1.01 -30.55 -24.46
N ALA A 12 0.15 -30.89 -25.03
CA ALA A 12 1.43 -30.41 -24.51
C ALA A 12 1.53 -28.89 -24.59
N ALA A 13 1.10 -28.26 -25.70
CA ALA A 13 1.07 -26.81 -25.84
C ALA A 13 0.10 -26.14 -24.85
N LEU A 14 -1.09 -26.71 -24.63
CA LEU A 14 -2.06 -26.21 -23.66
C LEU A 14 -1.55 -26.34 -22.22
N ALA A 15 -0.89 -27.47 -21.89
CA ALA A 15 -0.27 -27.67 -20.59
C ALA A 15 0.90 -26.71 -20.36
N LEU A 16 1.72 -26.44 -21.40
CA LEU A 16 2.80 -25.46 -21.34
C LEU A 16 2.27 -24.03 -21.19
N LEU A 17 1.18 -23.69 -21.89
CA LEU A 17 0.49 -22.42 -21.76
C LEU A 17 -0.10 -22.23 -20.36
N CYS A 18 -0.77 -23.25 -19.80
CA CYS A 18 -1.25 -23.23 -18.42
C CYS A 18 -0.11 -23.09 -17.40
N ALA A 19 1.00 -23.81 -17.59
CA ALA A 19 2.17 -23.71 -16.72
C ALA A 19 2.86 -22.34 -16.80
N CYS A 20 2.92 -21.72 -17.98
CA CYS A 20 3.39 -20.35 -18.12
C CYS A 20 2.43 -19.34 -17.47
N PHE A 21 1.11 -19.57 -17.57
CA PHE A 21 0.11 -18.70 -16.96
C PHE A 21 0.16 -18.74 -15.43
N THR A 22 0.44 -19.91 -14.84
CA THR A 22 0.56 -20.04 -13.38
C THR A 22 1.84 -19.41 -12.83
N VAL A 23 2.96 -19.45 -13.57
CA VAL A 23 4.20 -18.74 -13.20
C VAL A 23 4.03 -17.21 -13.25
N ALA A 24 3.07 -16.72 -14.02
CA ALA A 24 2.73 -15.29 -14.11
C ALA A 24 1.82 -14.79 -12.98
N HIS A 25 1.41 -15.63 -12.02
CA HIS A 25 0.74 -15.15 -10.81
C HIS A 25 1.61 -14.12 -10.09
N ALA A 26 0.98 -12.99 -9.74
CA ALA A 26 1.59 -11.75 -9.29
C ALA A 26 2.81 -11.99 -8.38
N ARG A 27 3.98 -11.67 -8.91
CA ARG A 27 5.24 -11.81 -8.18
C ARG A 27 5.25 -10.78 -7.05
N GLU A 28 5.63 -11.21 -5.86
CA GLU A 28 5.92 -10.27 -4.78
C GLU A 28 7.00 -9.28 -5.23
N THR A 29 6.86 -8.01 -4.84
CA THR A 29 7.88 -6.99 -5.09
C THR A 29 8.29 -6.32 -3.81
N PHE A 30 9.57 -5.96 -3.74
CA PHE A 30 10.13 -5.13 -2.70
C PHE A 30 11.08 -4.14 -3.34
N VAL A 31 10.80 -2.85 -3.16
CA VAL A 31 11.60 -1.74 -3.68
C VAL A 31 12.03 -0.87 -2.50
N GLU A 32 13.32 -0.58 -2.43
CA GLU A 32 13.92 0.33 -1.45
C GLU A 32 14.61 1.47 -2.20
N GLU A 33 14.23 2.69 -1.89
CA GLU A 33 14.77 3.90 -2.49
C GLU A 33 15.26 4.86 -1.40
N VAL A 34 16.40 5.50 -1.65
CA VAL A 34 16.95 6.51 -0.77
C VAL A 34 17.29 7.77 -1.56
N LEU A 35 16.75 8.90 -1.11
CA LEU A 35 17.13 10.22 -1.59
C LEU A 35 17.95 10.92 -0.51
N LEU A 36 19.21 11.23 -0.83
CA LEU A 36 20.06 12.09 -0.04
C LEU A 36 20.36 13.35 -0.84
N GLN A 37 19.91 14.49 -0.36
CA GLN A 37 20.16 15.77 -1.01
C GLN A 37 20.63 16.79 0.00
N ARG A 38 21.77 17.41 -0.28
CA ARG A 38 22.24 18.58 0.47
C ARG A 38 21.41 19.80 0.05
N LEU A 39 20.91 20.52 1.04
CA LEU A 39 20.14 21.74 0.90
C LEU A 39 21.04 22.96 1.16
N PRO A 40 20.55 24.18 0.85
CA PRO A 40 21.14 25.40 1.39
C PRO A 40 21.22 25.33 2.93
N ASP A 41 22.24 26.00 3.51
CA ASP A 41 22.52 26.05 4.95
C ASP A 41 23.12 24.76 5.57
N ASP A 42 23.85 23.95 4.79
CA ASP A 42 24.51 22.70 5.28
C ASP A 42 23.56 21.63 5.83
N VAL A 43 22.26 21.76 5.55
CA VAL A 43 21.25 20.77 5.92
C VAL A 43 21.24 19.65 4.88
N VAL A 44 20.94 18.43 5.30
CA VAL A 44 20.73 17.29 4.40
C VAL A 44 19.30 16.78 4.58
N VAL A 45 18.56 16.64 3.48
CA VAL A 45 17.32 15.88 3.45
C VAL A 45 17.65 14.42 3.14
N ALA A 46 17.11 13.53 3.94
CA ALA A 46 17.18 12.09 3.75
C ALA A 46 15.76 11.53 3.72
N VAL A 47 15.38 10.92 2.59
CA VAL A 47 14.09 10.26 2.41
C VAL A 47 14.36 8.79 2.13
N PHE A 48 13.73 7.91 2.89
CA PHE A 48 13.79 6.47 2.71
C PHE A 48 12.39 5.98 2.37
N THR A 49 12.24 5.31 1.24
CA THR A 49 10.96 4.77 0.78
C THR A 49 11.09 3.27 0.63
N PHE A 50 10.18 2.54 1.26
CA PHE A 50 10.10 1.08 1.18
C PHE A 50 8.72 0.71 0.66
N THR A 51 8.65 0.02 -0.47
CA THR A 51 7.38 -0.42 -1.07
C THR A 51 7.40 -1.94 -1.18
N GLN A 52 6.44 -2.60 -0.52
CA GLN A 52 6.25 -4.05 -0.63
C GLN A 52 4.88 -4.33 -1.24
N THR A 53 4.80 -5.25 -2.20
CA THR A 53 3.52 -5.77 -2.72
C THR A 53 3.54 -7.29 -2.75
N ALA A 54 2.40 -7.90 -2.44
CA ALA A 54 2.24 -9.35 -2.45
C ALA A 54 0.79 -9.74 -2.80
N PRO A 55 0.56 -10.93 -3.37
CA PRO A 55 -0.79 -11.47 -3.54
C PRO A 55 -1.50 -11.63 -2.18
N THR A 56 -2.79 -11.34 -2.14
CA THR A 56 -3.61 -11.40 -0.90
C THR A 56 -3.86 -12.83 -0.42
N ASP A 57 -3.72 -13.84 -1.29
CA ASP A 57 -3.91 -15.26 -1.02
C ASP A 57 -2.57 -16.02 -0.82
N ALA A 58 -1.45 -15.31 -0.80
CA ALA A 58 -0.13 -15.91 -0.63
C ALA A 58 0.03 -16.57 0.76
N ARG A 59 0.39 -17.86 0.76
CA ARG A 59 0.70 -18.63 1.99
C ARG A 59 2.16 -18.56 2.38
N HIS A 60 3.02 -18.28 1.41
CA HIS A 60 4.46 -18.18 1.57
C HIS A 60 4.92 -16.86 0.97
N TYR A 61 5.77 -16.15 1.71
CA TYR A 61 6.38 -14.90 1.26
C TYR A 61 7.86 -15.12 1.01
N THR A 62 8.37 -14.55 -0.07
CA THR A 62 9.79 -14.60 -0.46
C THR A 62 10.50 -13.29 -0.17
N VAL A 63 9.85 -12.15 -0.42
CA VAL A 63 10.40 -10.80 -0.20
C VAL A 63 9.50 -9.94 0.69
N MET A 64 8.20 -10.22 0.72
CA MET A 64 7.28 -9.53 1.63
C MET A 64 7.61 -9.88 3.09
N SER A 65 7.68 -8.87 3.95
CA SER A 65 7.95 -9.12 5.36
C SER A 65 6.73 -9.76 6.03
N LYS A 66 6.94 -10.91 6.67
CA LYS A 66 5.86 -11.63 7.37
C LYS A 66 5.15 -10.78 8.43
N PRO A 67 5.82 -9.92 9.22
CA PRO A 67 5.15 -9.03 10.16
C PRO A 67 4.19 -8.05 9.45
N LEU A 68 4.62 -7.37 8.38
CA LEU A 68 3.75 -6.41 7.67
C LEU A 68 2.62 -7.12 6.93
N ALA A 69 2.88 -8.31 6.36
CA ALA A 69 1.82 -9.12 5.76
C ALA A 69 0.78 -9.55 6.81
N SER A 70 1.23 -9.86 8.02
CA SER A 70 0.33 -10.16 9.14
C SER A 70 -0.52 -8.96 9.53
N VAL A 71 0.02 -7.73 9.48
CA VAL A 71 -0.79 -6.51 9.72
C VAL A 71 -1.93 -6.42 8.71
N LEU A 72 -1.63 -6.51 7.41
CA LEU A 72 -2.63 -6.44 6.34
C LEU A 72 -3.71 -7.52 6.49
N ALA A 73 -3.31 -8.76 6.81
CA ALA A 73 -4.23 -9.86 6.99
C ALA A 73 -5.16 -9.70 8.21
N HIS A 74 -4.68 -9.15 9.33
CA HIS A 74 -5.47 -9.00 10.57
C HIS A 74 -6.30 -7.73 10.61
N SER A 75 -5.88 -6.69 9.88
CA SER A 75 -6.66 -5.46 9.75
C SER A 75 -7.65 -5.52 8.60
N SER A 76 -7.57 -6.53 7.72
CA SER A 76 -8.34 -6.59 6.46
C SER A 76 -8.13 -5.35 5.57
N ALA A 77 -7.02 -4.63 5.74
CA ALA A 77 -6.66 -3.51 4.89
C ALA A 77 -6.18 -4.02 3.53
N HIS A 78 -6.62 -3.37 2.46
CA HIS A 78 -6.13 -3.61 1.11
C HIS A 78 -4.72 -3.01 0.93
N GLU A 79 -4.51 -1.82 1.49
CA GLU A 79 -3.25 -1.08 1.40
C GLU A 79 -3.04 -0.29 2.69
N LEU A 80 -1.77 -0.16 3.11
CA LEU A 80 -1.35 0.67 4.24
C LEU A 80 -0.09 1.46 3.86
N GLU A 81 -0.11 2.76 4.10
CA GLU A 81 1.05 3.65 3.97
C GLU A 81 1.38 4.21 5.36
N LEU A 82 2.63 4.08 5.79
CA LEU A 82 3.13 4.67 7.04
C LEU A 82 4.34 5.54 6.72
N SER A 83 4.32 6.78 7.21
CA SER A 83 5.45 7.69 7.08
C SER A 83 5.87 8.23 8.44
N PHE A 84 7.18 8.35 8.63
CA PHE A 84 7.78 9.03 9.79
C PHE A 84 8.49 10.29 9.30
N GLY A 85 8.08 11.44 9.83
CA GLY A 85 8.69 12.72 9.49
C GLY A 85 9.45 13.32 10.66
N ARG A 86 10.67 13.78 10.41
CA ARG A 86 11.44 14.57 11.37
C ARG A 86 11.89 15.89 10.74
N GLY A 87 11.66 16.98 11.46
CA GLY A 87 11.86 18.33 10.92
C GLY A 87 10.70 18.77 10.03
N ARG A 88 10.65 20.06 9.70
CA ARG A 88 9.61 20.64 8.85
C ARG A 88 10.23 21.18 7.59
N TRP A 89 9.67 20.83 6.43
CA TRP A 89 10.13 21.37 5.16
C TRP A 89 9.92 22.89 5.11
N ASN A 90 10.99 23.64 4.84
CA ASN A 90 10.92 25.09 4.69
C ASN A 90 10.91 25.47 3.20
N ALA A 91 9.72 25.50 2.60
CA ALA A 91 9.57 25.80 1.17
C ALA A 91 10.12 27.17 0.75
N ARG A 92 10.17 28.15 1.67
CA ARG A 92 10.74 29.48 1.39
C ARG A 92 12.27 29.46 1.27
N ARG A 93 12.94 28.56 1.99
CA ARG A 93 14.41 28.44 1.98
C ARG A 93 14.91 27.41 0.98
N TRP A 94 14.20 26.30 0.84
CA TRP A 94 14.65 25.13 0.10
C TRP A 94 13.86 24.87 -1.19
N GLY A 95 12.81 25.67 -1.46
CA GLY A 95 11.96 25.51 -2.64
C GLY A 95 11.00 24.33 -2.52
N THR A 96 10.61 23.78 -3.67
CA THR A 96 9.70 22.62 -3.74
C THR A 96 10.39 21.38 -3.18
N SER A 97 9.70 20.65 -2.31
CA SER A 97 10.20 19.39 -1.76
C SER A 97 10.31 18.33 -2.87
N PRO A 98 11.38 17.52 -2.90
CA PRO A 98 11.54 16.46 -3.90
C PRO A 98 10.51 15.34 -3.76
N VAL A 99 9.91 15.20 -2.58
CA VAL A 99 8.78 14.30 -2.29
C VAL A 99 7.68 15.05 -1.57
N VAL A 100 6.46 14.49 -1.51
CA VAL A 100 5.37 15.07 -0.70
C VAL A 100 5.85 15.18 0.75
N ALA A 101 5.89 16.40 1.27
CA ALA A 101 6.38 16.64 2.62
C ALA A 101 5.44 16.01 3.66
N LYS A 102 6.00 15.09 4.46
CA LYS A 102 5.27 14.41 5.53
C LYS A 102 5.28 15.24 6.82
N PRO A 103 4.24 15.15 7.66
CA PRO A 103 4.18 15.87 8.93
C PRO A 103 5.25 15.36 9.92
N VAL A 104 5.56 16.17 10.93
CA VAL A 104 6.44 15.75 12.02
C VAL A 104 5.73 14.66 12.85
N GLY A 105 6.47 13.59 13.19
CA GLY A 105 5.92 12.45 13.92
C GLY A 105 5.64 11.29 12.97
N ALA A 106 4.40 10.81 12.96
CA ALA A 106 3.97 9.72 12.11
C ALA A 106 2.61 10.01 11.47
N GLU A 107 2.44 9.54 10.24
CA GLU A 107 1.19 9.59 9.49
C GLU A 107 0.92 8.20 8.92
N VAL A 108 -0.33 7.74 9.02
CA VAL A 108 -0.77 6.45 8.50
C VAL A 108 -1.98 6.65 7.61
N TRP A 109 -1.99 5.99 6.45
CA TRP A 109 -3.13 5.88 5.55
C TRP A 109 -3.49 4.41 5.35
N GLY A 110 -4.76 4.12 5.15
CA GLY A 110 -5.22 2.76 4.87
C GLY A 110 -6.45 2.75 3.98
N THR A 111 -6.44 1.85 3.00
CA THR A 111 -7.57 1.61 2.10
C THR A 111 -8.20 0.27 2.45
N PHE A 112 -9.52 0.23 2.58
CA PHE A 112 -10.27 -0.98 2.95
C PHE A 112 -11.25 -1.37 1.83
N PRO A 113 -11.45 -2.67 1.55
CA PRO A 113 -12.38 -3.12 0.51
C PRO A 113 -13.84 -2.69 0.77
N ASN A 114 -14.54 -2.28 -0.28
CA ASN A 114 -15.97 -1.99 -0.21
C ASN A 114 -16.77 -3.27 0.10
N GLY A 115 -17.53 -3.29 1.20
CA GLY A 115 -18.39 -4.42 1.56
C GLY A 115 -17.95 -5.20 2.81
N ALA A 116 -16.85 -4.83 3.46
CA ALA A 116 -16.56 -5.27 4.82
C ALA A 116 -17.48 -4.53 5.80
N THR A 117 -18.64 -5.11 6.09
CA THR A 117 -19.56 -4.68 7.15
C THR A 117 -19.04 -4.95 8.56
N ASP A 118 -17.87 -5.57 8.70
CA ASP A 118 -17.10 -5.56 9.92
C ASP A 118 -16.46 -4.17 10.09
N ASP A 119 -16.91 -3.44 11.11
CA ASP A 119 -16.59 -2.05 11.44
C ASP A 119 -15.17 -1.61 10.98
N VAL A 120 -15.10 -0.75 9.95
CA VAL A 120 -13.85 -0.16 9.44
C VAL A 120 -13.03 0.47 10.57
N ASN A 121 -13.69 0.96 11.63
CA ASN A 121 -12.99 1.48 12.81
C ASN A 121 -12.23 0.39 13.57
N LYS A 122 -12.77 -0.83 13.66
CA LYS A 122 -12.09 -1.98 14.25
C LYS A 122 -10.91 -2.42 13.38
N ALA A 123 -11.11 -2.49 12.06
CA ALA A 123 -10.06 -2.77 11.09
C ALA A 123 -8.89 -1.75 11.20
N TRP A 124 -9.22 -0.46 11.28
CA TRP A 124 -8.28 0.63 11.51
C TRP A 124 -7.56 0.54 12.87
N THR A 125 -8.29 0.24 13.94
CA THR A 125 -7.73 0.06 15.29
C THR A 125 -6.72 -1.10 15.33
N ASN A 126 -7.03 -2.21 14.65
CA ASN A 126 -6.11 -3.33 14.51
C ASN A 126 -4.85 -2.92 13.74
N ALA A 127 -5.01 -2.26 12.58
CA ALA A 127 -3.88 -1.81 11.77
C ALA A 127 -2.92 -0.91 12.56
N THR A 128 -3.44 0.15 13.17
CA THR A 128 -2.65 1.14 13.92
C THR A 128 -2.01 0.55 15.16
N THR A 129 -2.67 -0.37 15.86
CA THR A 129 -2.11 -1.06 17.03
C THR A 129 -0.97 -2.00 16.66
N MET A 130 -1.13 -2.81 15.62
CA MET A 130 -0.07 -3.73 15.20
C MET A 130 1.12 -2.98 14.60
N LEU A 131 0.89 -1.94 13.78
CA LEU A 131 1.96 -1.07 13.27
C LEU A 131 2.69 -0.38 14.43
N GLY A 132 1.96 0.10 15.43
CA GLY A 132 2.56 0.70 16.63
C GLY A 132 3.49 -0.26 17.37
N GLY A 133 3.10 -1.54 17.46
CA GLY A 133 3.94 -2.61 18.02
C GLY A 133 5.21 -2.87 17.19
N ILE A 134 5.08 -2.99 15.87
CA ILE A 134 6.20 -3.28 14.95
C ILE A 134 7.22 -2.14 14.93
N PHE A 135 6.76 -0.90 14.84
CA PHE A 135 7.64 0.28 14.73
C PHE A 135 7.95 0.93 16.09
N CYS A 136 7.49 0.33 17.20
CA CYS A 136 7.61 0.87 18.55
C CYS A 136 7.15 2.34 18.64
N ALA A 137 6.08 2.67 17.92
CA ALA A 137 5.52 4.00 17.83
C ALA A 137 4.12 4.03 18.47
N SER A 138 3.73 5.16 19.03
CA SER A 138 2.43 5.35 19.68
C SER A 138 1.27 5.50 18.67
N LEU A 139 1.24 4.66 17.63
CA LEU A 139 0.27 4.74 16.52
C LEU A 139 -1.14 4.34 16.94
N SER A 140 -1.32 3.56 18.02
CA SER A 140 -2.66 3.27 18.58
C SER A 140 -3.41 4.55 18.98
N ALA A 141 -2.74 5.67 19.23
CA ALA A 141 -3.43 6.95 19.47
C ALA A 141 -4.27 7.41 18.26
N LEU A 142 -3.93 6.95 17.05
CA LEU A 142 -4.67 7.25 15.82
C LEU A 142 -5.99 6.47 15.70
N SER A 143 -6.25 5.47 16.56
CA SER A 143 -7.51 4.72 16.53
C SER A 143 -8.70 5.55 17.04
N THR A 144 -8.43 6.56 17.87
CA THR A 144 -9.45 7.48 18.38
C THR A 144 -9.60 8.64 17.42
N SER A 145 -10.69 8.65 16.66
CA SER A 145 -11.00 9.74 15.73
C SER A 145 -11.06 11.07 16.46
N THR A 146 -10.05 11.92 16.25
CA THR A 146 -10.00 13.28 16.80
C THR A 146 -10.60 14.30 15.83
N ALA A 147 -10.68 13.96 14.53
CA ALA A 147 -11.33 14.78 13.51
C ALA A 147 -11.90 13.89 12.39
N VAL A 148 -13.23 13.89 12.21
CA VAL A 148 -13.90 13.31 11.05
C VAL A 148 -14.14 14.42 10.04
N THR A 149 -13.61 14.29 8.82
CA THR A 149 -13.92 15.20 7.72
C THR A 149 -14.81 14.47 6.71
N THR A 150 -16.08 14.85 6.66
CA THR A 150 -17.04 14.32 5.68
C THR A 150 -17.14 15.33 4.54
N PRO A 151 -16.68 15.01 3.32
CA PRO A 151 -16.76 15.94 2.20
C PRO A 151 -18.22 16.23 1.89
N ALA A 152 -18.66 17.46 2.15
CA ALA A 152 -20.04 17.91 1.88
C ALA A 152 -20.39 17.92 0.39
N LEU A 153 -19.37 17.93 -0.48
CA LEU A 153 -19.48 17.97 -1.94
C LEU A 153 -18.72 16.80 -2.57
N ALA A 154 -18.94 15.57 -2.09
CA ALA A 154 -18.46 14.40 -2.81
C ALA A 154 -19.13 14.34 -4.20
N PHE A 155 -18.38 13.93 -5.23
CA PHE A 155 -18.94 13.72 -6.56
C PHE A 155 -20.07 12.69 -6.48
N HIS A 156 -21.32 13.15 -6.61
CA HIS A 156 -22.44 12.26 -6.84
C HIS A 156 -22.38 11.77 -8.29
N PRO A 157 -22.62 10.47 -8.55
CA PRO A 157 -22.81 9.98 -9.91
C PRO A 157 -23.87 10.85 -10.60
N TRP A 158 -23.55 11.39 -11.77
CA TRP A 158 -24.49 12.21 -12.52
C TRP A 158 -25.73 11.38 -12.87
N ASN A 159 -26.90 11.82 -12.40
CA ASN A 159 -28.19 11.15 -12.62
C ASN A 159 -28.81 11.46 -13.99
N GLY A 160 -28.14 12.23 -14.86
CA GLY A 160 -28.64 12.56 -16.19
C GLY A 160 -29.78 13.58 -16.25
N ASP A 161 -30.26 14.08 -15.11
CA ASP A 161 -31.48 14.90 -15.05
C ASP A 161 -31.23 16.42 -15.21
N ALA A 162 -29.97 16.86 -15.18
CA ALA A 162 -29.63 18.26 -15.42
C ALA A 162 -29.50 18.53 -16.93
N LYS A 163 -30.54 19.14 -17.53
CA LYS A 163 -30.42 19.81 -18.83
C LYS A 163 -29.69 21.15 -18.64
N ALA A 164 -28.76 21.42 -19.55
CA ALA A 164 -27.98 22.66 -19.65
C ALA A 164 -28.87 23.91 -19.77
#